data_AF-A0A9D5Q742-F1
#
_entry.id   AF-A0A9D5Q742-F1
#
_cell.length_a   1.000
_cell.length_b   1.000
_cell.length_c   1.000
_cell.angle_alpha   90.00
_cell.angle_beta   90.00
_cell.angle_gamma   90.00
#
_symmetry.space_group_name_H-M   'P 1'
#
loop_
_entity.id
_entity.type
_entity.pdbx_description
1 polymer ?
#
loop_
_entity_poly.entity_id
_entity_poly.type
_entity_poly.pdbx_seq_one_letter_code
_entity_poly.pdbx_strand_id
1 'polypeptide(L)'
;AGTGFVELGGGGPKNFIQQTGPTISQILAVEFEGADRGLQISTAVEREGSLSSCTFGEAVTWGKYRTADETNLVQIWGEYSLIFPLLSAYALDVCAPRSCKNLIARMPEFMNTLEEAVP
;
A
#
# COMPACT_ATOMS: atom_id res chain seq x y z
N ALA A 1 -9.94 -10.79 -2.26
CA ALA A 1 -10.29 -9.35 -2.36
C ALA A 1 -8.99 -8.59 -2.42
N GLY A 2 -8.84 -7.63 -3.34
CA GLY A 2 -7.53 -7.00 -3.54
C GLY A 2 -7.19 -5.93 -2.50
N THR A 3 -5.92 -5.83 -2.15
CA THR A 3 -5.36 -4.83 -1.22
C THR A 3 -4.68 -3.73 -2.02
N GLY A 4 -4.81 -2.48 -1.57
CA GLY A 4 -4.09 -1.36 -2.18
C GLY A 4 -3.66 -0.30 -1.19
N PHE A 5 -2.52 0.32 -1.49
CA PHE A 5 -1.91 1.35 -0.66
C PHE A 5 -1.93 2.71 -1.36
N VAL A 6 -2.21 3.76 -0.59
CA VAL A 6 -2.06 5.15 -1.01
C VAL A 6 -1.01 5.78 -0.09
N GLU A 7 0.15 6.06 -0.64
CA GLU A 7 1.35 6.49 0.07
C GLU A 7 1.61 7.97 -0.26
N LEU A 8 1.52 8.82 0.77
CA LEU A 8 1.81 10.25 0.67
C LEU A 8 3.19 10.50 1.29
N GLY A 9 4.20 10.72 0.45
CA GLY A 9 5.59 10.86 0.83
C GLY A 9 6.36 9.54 0.84
N GLY A 10 7.22 9.36 1.84
CA GLY A 10 8.14 8.22 1.93
C GLY A 10 8.54 7.87 3.37
N GLY A 11 9.74 7.31 3.53
CA GLY A 11 10.33 7.01 4.83
C GLY A 11 9.65 5.88 5.61
N GLY A 12 9.66 6.01 6.94
CA GLY A 12 9.10 5.02 7.87
C GLY A 12 7.64 4.66 7.57
N PRO A 13 6.71 5.62 7.37
CA PRO A 13 5.32 5.32 7.07
C PRO A 13 5.12 4.49 5.81
N LYS A 14 5.82 4.82 4.71
CA LYS A 14 5.80 4.04 3.46
C LYS A 14 6.29 2.62 3.69
N ASN A 15 7.44 2.46 4.35
CA ASN A 15 7.96 1.12 4.58
C ASN A 15 7.04 0.32 5.53
N PHE A 16 6.49 0.94 6.57
CA PHE A 16 5.62 0.27 7.54
C PHE A 16 4.41 -0.39 6.89
N ILE A 17 3.67 0.33 6.03
CA ILE A 17 2.50 -0.24 5.35
C ILE A 17 2.90 -1.32 4.33
N GLN A 18 4.02 -1.14 3.63
CA GLN A 18 4.50 -2.14 2.67
C GLN A 18 5.00 -3.42 3.35
N GLN A 19 5.57 -3.33 4.55
CA GLN A 19 6.08 -4.47 5.31
C GLN A 19 4.98 -5.43 5.78
N THR A 20 3.70 -5.03 5.70
CA THR A 20 2.57 -5.96 5.95
C THR A 20 2.66 -7.20 5.06
N GLY A 21 3.01 -7.06 3.78
CA GLY A 21 3.13 -8.21 2.89
C GLY A 21 4.23 -9.20 3.29
N PRO A 22 5.49 -8.76 3.36
CA PRO A 22 6.61 -9.58 3.83
C PRO A 22 6.38 -10.15 5.24
N THR A 23 5.74 -9.42 6.15
CA THR A 23 5.44 -9.93 7.49
C THR A 23 4.49 -11.12 7.44
N ILE A 24 3.41 -11.04 6.66
CA ILE A 24 2.43 -12.13 6.54
C ILE A 24 3.07 -13.35 5.88
N SER A 25 3.81 -13.18 4.77
CA SER A 25 4.32 -14.31 4.00
C SER A 25 5.65 -14.88 4.49
N GLN A 26 6.60 -14.03 4.89
CA GLN A 26 7.98 -14.47 5.22
C GLN A 26 8.17 -14.72 6.71
N ILE A 27 7.42 -14.02 7.58
CA ILE A 27 7.55 -14.16 9.04
C ILE A 27 6.47 -15.07 9.61
N LEU A 28 5.21 -14.84 9.24
CA LEU A 28 4.08 -15.62 9.72
C LEU A 28 3.80 -16.89 8.89
N ALA A 29 4.51 -17.06 7.77
CA ALA A 29 4.36 -18.20 6.85
C ALA A 29 2.92 -18.41 6.33
N VAL A 30 2.13 -17.33 6.26
CA VAL A 30 0.77 -17.33 5.71
C VAL A 30 0.83 -16.94 4.24
N GLU A 31 0.16 -17.69 3.36
CA GLU A 31 0.17 -17.37 1.93
C GLU A 31 -0.44 -15.99 1.65
N PHE A 32 0.43 -15.07 1.19
CA PHE A 32 0.05 -13.73 0.80
C PHE A 32 1.00 -13.22 -0.28
N GLU A 33 0.45 -12.86 -1.43
CA GLU A 33 1.22 -12.47 -2.62
C GLU A 33 1.59 -10.97 -2.66
N GLY A 34 1.29 -10.21 -1.62
CA GLY A 34 1.48 -8.75 -1.60
C GLY A 34 0.23 -7.96 -2.00
N ALA A 35 0.33 -6.64 -1.98
CA ALA A 35 -0.75 -5.76 -2.44
C ALA A 35 -0.86 -5.75 -3.98
N ASP A 36 -2.09 -5.53 -4.48
CA ASP A 36 -2.41 -5.52 -5.91
C ASP A 36 -2.33 -4.12 -6.52
N ARG A 37 -2.51 -3.07 -5.69
CA ARG A 37 -2.59 -1.68 -6.15
C ARG A 37 -1.73 -0.76 -5.30
N GLY A 38 -1.10 0.21 -5.93
CA GLY A 38 -0.24 1.17 -5.27
C GLY A 38 -0.35 2.54 -5.92
N LEU A 39 -0.54 3.57 -5.10
CA LEU A 39 -0.40 4.96 -5.50
C LEU A 39 0.62 5.61 -4.59
N GLN A 40 1.76 6.01 -5.14
CA GLN A 40 2.81 6.70 -4.39
C GLN A 40 2.98 8.12 -4.90
N ILE A 41 2.86 9.11 -4.01
CA ILE A 41 3.08 10.53 -4.32
C ILE A 41 4.25 11.02 -3.49
N SER A 42 5.39 11.29 -4.10
CA SER A 42 6.61 11.64 -3.36
C SER A 42 7.53 12.54 -4.18
N THR A 43 8.38 13.29 -3.49
CA THR A 43 9.48 14.08 -4.09
C THR A 43 10.82 13.34 -4.06
N ALA A 44 10.86 12.12 -3.50
CA ALA A 44 12.08 11.32 -3.40
C ALA A 44 12.49 10.75 -4.76
N VAL A 45 13.79 10.79 -5.05
CA VAL A 45 14.38 10.39 -6.34
C VAL A 45 15.06 9.03 -6.21
N GLU A 46 14.86 8.09 -7.16
CA GLU A 46 15.35 6.70 -7.04
C GLU A 46 16.87 6.61 -6.85
N ARG A 47 17.60 7.57 -7.42
CA ARG A 47 19.06 7.65 -7.35
C ARG A 47 19.60 7.69 -5.91
N GLU A 48 18.79 8.09 -4.94
CA GLU A 48 19.21 8.16 -3.54
C GLU A 48 19.30 6.79 -2.87
N GLY A 49 18.70 5.73 -3.43
CA GLY A 49 18.71 4.39 -2.83
C GLY A 49 18.06 4.33 -1.44
N SER A 50 17.21 5.30 -1.11
CA SER A 50 16.51 5.41 0.16
C SER A 50 15.23 4.57 0.16
N LEU A 51 14.76 4.16 1.35
CA LEU A 51 13.42 3.58 1.50
C LEU A 51 12.32 4.51 0.95
N SER A 52 12.53 5.82 1.04
CA SER A 52 11.63 6.82 0.47
C SER A 52 11.57 6.76 -1.05
N SER A 53 12.68 6.39 -1.70
CA SER A 53 12.85 6.38 -3.15
C SER A 53 12.70 4.99 -3.78
N CYS A 54 12.35 3.97 -2.98
CA CYS A 54 12.13 2.61 -3.46
C CYS A 54 11.02 2.59 -4.51
N THR A 55 11.30 2.05 -5.70
CA THR A 55 10.32 1.94 -6.79
C THR A 55 9.34 0.81 -6.54
N PHE A 56 8.19 0.82 -7.23
CA PHE A 56 7.30 -0.32 -7.24
C PHE A 56 7.95 -1.59 -7.79
N GLY A 57 8.82 -1.47 -8.81
CA GLY A 57 9.58 -2.59 -9.36
C GLY A 57 10.47 -3.25 -8.30
N GLU A 58 11.15 -2.46 -7.49
CA GLU A 58 11.92 -2.95 -6.35
C GLU A 58 10.99 -3.53 -5.26
N ALA A 59 9.89 -2.87 -4.93
CA ALA A 59 8.97 -3.34 -3.90
C ALA A 59 8.35 -4.73 -4.23
N VAL A 60 8.15 -5.04 -5.51
CA VAL A 60 7.70 -6.37 -5.98
C VAL A 60 8.73 -7.46 -5.67
N THR A 61 10.04 -7.19 -5.80
CA THR A 61 11.07 -8.21 -5.51
C THR A 61 11.11 -8.59 -4.03
N TRP A 62 10.64 -7.71 -3.16
CA TRP A 62 10.49 -7.95 -1.73
C TRP A 62 9.17 -8.62 -1.34
N GLY A 63 8.24 -8.85 -2.28
CA GLY A 63 6.91 -9.37 -1.98
C GLY A 63 5.98 -8.37 -1.31
N LYS A 64 6.26 -7.06 -1.43
CA LYS A 64 5.37 -5.99 -0.94
C LYS A 64 4.15 -5.82 -1.86
N TYR A 65 4.37 -6.01 -3.16
CA TYR A 65 3.37 -5.96 -4.21
C TYR A 65 3.44 -7.21 -5.09
N ARG A 66 2.32 -7.63 -5.66
CA ARG A 66 2.18 -8.88 -6.41
C ARG A 66 2.88 -8.84 -7.78
N THR A 67 2.62 -7.80 -8.57
CA THR A 67 3.18 -7.66 -9.93
C THR A 67 3.48 -6.21 -10.24
N ALA A 68 4.59 -5.97 -10.94
CA ALA A 68 4.93 -4.65 -11.46
C ALA A 68 4.10 -4.36 -12.73
N ASP A 69 2.87 -3.89 -12.54
CA ASP A 69 1.98 -3.42 -13.60
C ASP A 69 1.76 -1.91 -13.45
N GLU A 70 2.15 -1.14 -14.47
CA GLU A 70 2.04 0.32 -14.50
C GLU A 70 0.59 0.81 -14.38
N THR A 71 -0.39 -0.02 -14.73
CA THR A 71 -1.82 0.31 -14.60
C THR A 71 -2.28 0.28 -13.14
N ASN A 72 -1.69 -0.60 -12.34
CA ASN A 72 -2.09 -0.85 -10.96
C ASN A 72 -1.15 -0.21 -9.93
N LEU A 73 0.10 0.08 -10.32
CA LEU A 73 1.14 0.67 -9.49
C LEU A 73 1.60 1.99 -10.12
N VAL A 74 1.08 3.11 -9.59
CA VAL A 74 1.32 4.45 -10.13
C VAL A 74 2.18 5.26 -9.17
N GLN A 75 3.33 5.72 -9.65
CA GLN A 75 4.18 6.66 -8.92
C GLN A 75 4.10 8.06 -9.53
N ILE A 76 3.76 9.04 -8.69
CA ILE A 76 3.69 10.46 -9.04
C ILE A 76 4.84 11.19 -8.34
N TRP A 77 5.67 11.81 -9.15
CA TRP A 77 6.75 12.67 -8.68
C TRP A 77 6.25 14.09 -8.44
N GLY A 78 6.10 14.46 -7.18
CA GLY A 78 5.62 15.77 -6.81
C GLY A 78 5.24 15.88 -5.34
N GLU A 79 4.89 17.10 -4.95
CA GLU A 79 4.52 17.42 -3.58
C GLU A 79 3.05 17.03 -3.34
N TYR A 80 2.81 16.22 -2.31
CA TYR A 80 1.52 15.58 -2.10
C TYR A 80 0.44 16.57 -1.63
N SER A 81 0.79 17.69 -0.98
CA SER A 81 -0.18 18.70 -0.57
C SER A 81 -0.84 19.41 -1.75
N LEU A 82 -0.18 19.44 -2.93
CA LEU A 82 -0.76 19.93 -4.18
C LEU A 82 -1.60 18.86 -4.89
N ILE A 83 -1.07 17.64 -4.99
CA ILE A 83 -1.65 16.57 -5.82
C ILE A 83 -2.83 15.88 -5.13
N PHE A 84 -2.70 15.56 -3.84
CA PHE A 84 -3.68 14.76 -3.10
C PHE A 84 -5.06 15.42 -2.98
N PRO A 85 -5.18 16.75 -2.75
CA PRO A 85 -6.49 17.41 -2.75
C PRO A 85 -7.21 17.32 -4.11
N LEU A 86 -6.49 17.47 -5.23
CA LEU A 86 -7.06 17.35 -6.57
C LEU A 86 -7.58 15.93 -6.84
N LEU A 87 -6.78 14.92 -6.50
CA LEU A 87 -7.17 13.51 -6.61
C LEU A 87 -8.38 13.20 -5.72
N SER A 88 -8.39 13.71 -4.50
CA SER A 88 -9.49 13.49 -3.54
C SER A 88 -10.78 14.14 -4.02
N ALA A 89 -10.72 15.38 -4.52
CA ALA A 89 -11.89 16.08 -5.07
C ALA A 89 -12.49 15.32 -6.26
N TYR A 90 -11.65 14.89 -7.20
CA TYR A 90 -12.09 14.07 -8.33
C TYR A 90 -12.70 12.73 -7.88
N ALA A 91 -12.04 12.02 -6.95
CA ALA A 91 -12.55 10.74 -6.45
C ALA A 91 -13.91 10.89 -5.75
N LEU A 92 -14.11 11.97 -4.99
CA LEU A 92 -15.38 12.26 -4.32
C LEU A 92 -16.50 12.68 -5.28
N ASP A 93 -16.16 13.32 -6.40
CA ASP A 93 -17.12 13.74 -7.43
C ASP A 93 -17.58 12.56 -8.30
N VAL A 94 -16.63 11.69 -8.69
CA VAL A 94 -16.90 10.62 -9.68
C VAL A 94 -17.26 9.28 -9.04
N CYS A 95 -16.86 9.01 -7.80
CA CYS A 95 -17.16 7.73 -7.13
C CYS A 95 -18.41 7.81 -6.26
N ALA A 96 -19.21 6.74 -6.27
CA ALA A 96 -20.28 6.59 -5.28
C ALA A 96 -19.71 6.47 -3.84
N PRO A 97 -20.38 7.05 -2.83
CA PRO A 97 -20.00 6.89 -1.43
C PRO A 97 -19.94 5.40 -1.02
N ARG A 98 -18.87 5.01 -0.33
CA ARG A 98 -18.72 3.65 0.21
C ARG A 98 -19.40 3.54 1.57
N SER A 99 -20.08 2.41 1.83
CA SER A 99 -20.61 2.10 3.15
C SER A 99 -19.48 1.99 4.19
N CYS A 100 -19.71 2.51 5.40
CA CYS A 100 -18.75 2.38 6.50
C CYS A 100 -18.52 0.90 6.83
N LYS A 101 -17.25 0.48 6.88
CA LYS A 101 -16.87 -0.92 7.19
C LYS A 101 -16.59 -1.18 8.68
N ASN A 102 -16.62 -0.13 9.50
CA ASN A 102 -16.33 -0.17 10.95
C ASN A 102 -15.11 -1.04 11.32
N LEU A 103 -13.98 -0.84 10.62
CA LEU A 103 -12.83 -1.75 10.65
C LEU A 103 -12.25 -1.95 12.06
N ILE A 104 -12.28 -0.90 12.90
CA ILE A 104 -11.78 -0.97 14.28
C ILE A 104 -12.62 -1.94 15.13
N ALA A 105 -13.95 -1.90 15.00
CA ALA A 105 -14.82 -2.84 15.72
C ALA A 105 -14.60 -4.30 15.30
N ARG A 106 -14.13 -4.50 14.06
CA ARG A 106 -13.84 -5.82 13.46
C ARG A 106 -12.40 -6.28 13.69
N MET A 107 -11.57 -5.47 14.33
CA MET A 107 -10.17 -5.81 14.60
C MET A 107 -9.99 -7.15 15.33
N PRO A 108 -10.82 -7.51 16.34
CA PRO A 108 -10.73 -8.83 16.98
C PRO A 108 -10.97 -9.99 16.00
N GLU A 109 -11.90 -9.84 15.06
CA GLU A 109 -12.17 -10.86 14.03
C GLU A 109 -10.96 -11.07 13.12
N PHE A 110 -10.30 -9.97 12.72
CA PHE A 110 -9.10 -10.02 11.88
C PHE A 110 -7.91 -10.64 12.61
N MET A 111 -7.76 -10.36 13.90
CA MET A 111 -6.73 -10.99 14.73
C MET A 111 -6.95 -12.49 14.85
N ASN A 112 -8.16 -12.94 15.16
CA ASN A 112 -8.48 -14.37 15.23
C ASN A 112 -8.24 -15.07 13.89
N THR A 113 -8.65 -14.44 12.78
CA THR A 113 -8.40 -14.96 11.43
C THR A 113 -6.91 -15.13 11.16
N LEU A 114 -6.08 -14.18 11.61
CA LEU A 114 -4.63 -14.27 11.46
C LEU A 114 -4.05 -15.38 12.33
N GLU A 115 -4.45 -15.48 13.60
CA GLU A 115 -4.00 -16.52 14.53
C GLU A 115 -4.33 -17.93 14.05
N GLU A 116 -5.52 -18.14 13.47
CA GLU A 116 -5.94 -19.42 12.89
C GLU A 116 -5.16 -19.78 11.60
N ALA A 117 -4.63 -18.79 10.89
CA ALA A 117 -3.91 -18.99 9.64
C ALA A 117 -2.41 -19.26 9.85
N VAL A 118 -1.84 -18.89 11.01
CA VAL A 118 -0.44 -19.13 11.33
C VAL A 118 -0.22 -20.63 11.59
N PRO A 119 0.74 -21.28 10.90
CA PRO A 119 1.04 -22.71 11.08
C PRO A 119 1.58 -23.10 12.46
#